data_AF-A0A820DSL5-F1
#
_entry.id   AF-A0A820DSL5-F1
#
_cell.length_a   1.000
_cell.length_b   1.000
_cell.length_c   1.000
_cell.angle_alpha   90.00
_cell.angle_beta   90.00
_cell.angle_gamma   90.00
#
_symmetry.space_group_name_H-M   'P 1'
#
loop_
_entity.id
_entity.type
_entity.pdbx_description
1 polymer ?
#
loop_
_entity_poly.entity_id
_entity_poly.type
_entity_poly.pdbx_seq_one_letter_code
_entity_poly.pdbx_strand_id
1 'polypeptide(L)'
;SLWDSSIIDQQFVKCVTKPCYHLLCREDISKNPIVKENLPLILIIIIHEFEHAPEASIQFIQAVKHYDNNSSLLTTVLNSLSLDYQDTSLAIQLLKEICQTNFVDTQVDNASAKTMATFIIDMARLDPHIIQTHFHQIDDLLKVENHHIRVAALTALCSVIEKLLSSNDLDDGQRKMRDTLLQILRNHVHDVTAFVRQHCLQLWTSLIQQQKVPVRQYLRVFELGLDRLRDSACTVRKDAVTLVMHMVLNNPYFVVDSTRAQFEKGQNDAETKLVELRQELEKLNKNKKEDKKMEEKKSQSDDEDSGAEDKTVDEDDEMNVDNNQVNI
;
A
#
# COMPACT_ATOMS: atom_id res chain seq x y z
N SER A 1 43.39 17.54 -25.58
CA SER A 1 42.72 16.67 -24.60
C SER A 1 43.68 16.44 -23.45
N LEU A 2 43.22 16.41 -22.19
CA LEU A 2 44.08 16.06 -21.04
C LEU A 2 44.43 14.56 -21.04
N TRP A 3 43.69 13.75 -21.81
CA TRP A 3 43.82 12.29 -21.90
C TRP A 3 43.88 11.85 -23.36
N ASP A 4 44.77 10.90 -23.67
CA ASP A 4 44.94 10.35 -25.02
C ASP A 4 43.86 9.31 -25.39
N SER A 5 43.18 8.76 -24.40
CA SER A 5 42.03 7.87 -24.59
C SER A 5 40.73 8.56 -24.19
N SER A 6 39.60 8.16 -24.78
CA SER A 6 38.26 8.61 -24.37
C SER A 6 37.88 8.15 -22.95
N ILE A 7 38.69 7.26 -22.35
CA ILE A 7 38.52 6.74 -21.00
C ILE A 7 39.43 7.55 -20.07
N ILE A 8 38.82 8.17 -19.07
CA ILE A 8 39.52 8.98 -18.07
C ILE A 8 40.19 8.05 -17.06
N ASP A 9 41.39 8.42 -16.60
CA ASP A 9 42.10 7.64 -15.58
C ASP A 9 41.28 7.52 -14.28
N GLN A 10 40.97 6.28 -13.90
CA GLN A 10 40.22 5.98 -12.68
C GLN A 10 40.91 6.49 -11.41
N GLN A 11 42.24 6.61 -11.39
CA GLN A 11 42.95 7.18 -10.24
C GLN A 11 42.64 8.67 -10.09
N PHE A 12 42.58 9.40 -11.21
CA PHE A 12 42.20 10.80 -11.20
C PHE A 12 40.76 10.99 -10.74
N VAL A 13 39.83 10.19 -11.26
CA VAL A 13 38.42 10.20 -10.80
C VAL A 13 38.37 9.96 -9.30
N LYS A 14 39.05 8.93 -8.78
CA LYS A 14 39.10 8.63 -7.33
C LYS A 14 39.67 9.78 -6.49
N CYS A 15 40.65 10.53 -7.00
CA CYS A 15 41.17 11.72 -6.30
C CYS A 15 40.11 12.81 -6.11
N VAL A 16 39.15 12.91 -7.03
CA VAL A 16 38.03 13.87 -6.94
C VAL A 16 36.85 13.29 -6.16
N THR A 17 36.50 12.03 -6.38
CA THR A 17 35.30 11.42 -5.77
C THR A 17 35.47 11.11 -4.28
N LYS A 18 36.67 10.68 -3.86
CA LYS A 18 36.92 10.31 -2.45
C LYS A 18 36.68 11.45 -1.46
N PRO A 19 37.15 12.70 -1.70
CA PRO A 19 36.77 13.84 -0.88
C PRO A 19 35.26 14.08 -0.84
N CYS A 20 34.55 13.91 -1.95
CA CYS A 20 33.11 14.12 -2.04
C CYS A 20 32.34 13.17 -1.11
N TYR A 21 32.66 11.88 -1.13
CA TYR A 21 32.03 10.92 -0.22
C TYR A 21 32.45 11.13 1.24
N HIS A 22 33.69 11.55 1.48
CA HIS A 22 34.12 11.89 2.83
C HIS A 22 33.38 13.12 3.38
N LEU A 23 33.04 14.10 2.55
CA LEU A 23 32.19 15.24 2.92
C LEU A 23 30.76 14.82 3.22
N LEU A 24 30.21 13.86 2.46
CA LEU A 24 28.90 13.29 2.70
C LEU A 24 28.81 12.60 4.07
N CYS A 25 29.85 11.84 4.45
CA CYS A 25 29.89 11.09 5.71
C CYS A 25 30.27 11.94 6.94
N ARG A 26 30.43 13.26 6.81
CA ARG A 26 30.83 14.15 7.92
C ARG A 26 29.75 15.16 8.26
N GLU A 27 28.98 14.88 9.31
CA GLU A 27 27.86 15.72 9.74
C GLU A 27 28.21 17.18 10.06
N ASP A 28 29.41 17.42 10.58
CA ASP A 28 29.92 18.75 10.89
C ASP A 28 30.07 19.59 9.62
N ILE A 29 30.46 18.96 8.51
CA ILE A 29 30.73 19.61 7.23
C ILE A 29 29.49 19.60 6.32
N SER A 30 28.70 18.53 6.33
CA SER A 30 27.47 18.41 5.52
C SER A 30 26.40 19.44 5.91
N LYS A 31 26.49 20.03 7.10
CA LYS A 31 25.64 21.15 7.55
C LYS A 31 26.01 22.49 6.92
N ASN A 32 27.22 22.65 6.38
CA ASN A 32 27.66 23.89 5.75
C ASN A 32 26.81 24.20 4.49
N PRO A 33 26.23 25.41 4.36
CA PRO A 33 25.36 25.75 3.24
C PRO A 33 26.04 25.59 1.88
N ILE A 34 27.34 25.93 1.78
CA ILE A 34 28.11 25.80 0.55
C ILE A 34 28.23 24.33 0.14
N VAL A 35 28.47 23.45 1.11
CA VAL A 35 28.56 22.00 0.85
C VAL A 35 27.19 21.46 0.46
N LYS A 36 26.12 21.88 1.14
CA LYS A 36 24.76 21.43 0.80
C LYS A 36 24.33 21.82 -0.62
N GLU A 37 24.76 22.98 -1.08
CA GLU A 37 24.42 23.49 -2.41
C GLU A 37 25.27 22.85 -3.52
N ASN A 38 26.58 22.68 -3.29
CA ASN A 38 27.52 22.29 -4.35
C ASN A 38 27.81 20.78 -4.40
N LEU A 39 27.80 20.08 -3.26
CA LEU A 39 28.12 18.65 -3.22
C LEU A 39 27.15 17.80 -4.07
N PRO A 40 25.82 18.02 -4.04
CA PRO A 40 24.90 17.29 -4.91
C PRO A 40 25.25 17.46 -6.39
N LEU A 41 25.56 18.68 -6.84
CA LEU A 41 25.91 18.98 -8.23
C LEU A 41 27.15 18.21 -8.68
N ILE A 42 28.18 18.18 -7.83
CA ILE A 42 29.42 17.44 -8.11
C ILE A 42 29.15 15.93 -8.17
N LEU A 43 28.35 15.40 -7.24
CA LEU A 43 27.99 13.98 -7.21
C LEU A 43 27.18 13.56 -8.44
N ILE A 44 26.25 14.40 -8.91
CA ILE A 44 25.49 14.15 -10.15
C ILE A 44 26.42 14.00 -11.34
N ILE A 45 27.36 14.94 -11.52
CA ILE A 45 28.36 14.89 -12.61
C ILE A 45 29.21 13.62 -12.51
N ILE A 46 29.70 13.29 -11.31
CA ILE A 46 30.50 12.08 -11.07
C ILE A 46 29.72 10.80 -11.43
N ILE A 47 28.46 10.72 -11.02
CA ILE A 47 27.63 9.53 -11.22
C ILE A 47 27.28 9.37 -12.70
N HIS A 48 26.87 10.45 -13.36
CA HIS A 48 26.39 10.43 -14.74
C HIS A 48 27.53 10.35 -15.77
N GLU A 49 28.56 11.20 -15.65
CA GLU A 49 29.61 11.33 -16.68
C GLU A 49 30.77 10.34 -16.51
N PHE A 50 30.96 9.78 -15.32
CA PHE A 50 32.13 8.94 -15.00
C PHE A 50 31.77 7.52 -14.53
N GLU A 51 30.55 7.05 -14.82
CA GLU A 51 30.07 5.69 -14.53
C GLU A 51 30.25 5.26 -13.05
N HIS A 52 30.20 6.22 -12.13
CA HIS A 52 30.53 5.99 -10.72
C HIS A 52 29.34 5.52 -9.88
N ALA A 53 28.22 5.15 -10.51
CA ALA A 53 26.98 4.74 -9.85
C ALA A 53 27.16 3.55 -8.88
N PRO A 54 27.92 2.48 -9.18
CA PRO A 54 28.08 1.35 -8.26
C PRO A 54 28.76 1.76 -6.95
N GLU A 55 29.85 2.52 -7.02
CA GLU A 55 30.56 3.00 -5.82
C GLU A 55 29.72 4.06 -5.08
N ALA A 56 29.02 4.94 -5.81
CA ALA A 56 28.07 5.88 -5.20
C ALA A 56 26.98 5.15 -4.40
N SER A 57 26.46 4.03 -4.92
CA SER A 57 25.45 3.23 -4.22
C SER A 57 25.96 2.75 -2.85
N ILE A 58 27.18 2.23 -2.79
CA ILE A 58 27.80 1.74 -1.55
C ILE A 58 27.94 2.89 -0.54
N GLN A 59 28.50 4.01 -0.98
CA GLN A 59 28.72 5.19 -0.13
C GLN A 59 27.41 5.80 0.34
N PHE A 60 26.37 5.83 -0.50
CA PHE A 60 25.05 6.37 -0.14
C PHE A 60 24.32 5.44 0.84
N ILE A 61 24.40 4.12 0.66
CA ILE A 61 23.84 3.16 1.63
C ILE A 61 24.51 3.34 3.00
N GLN A 62 25.84 3.46 3.03
CA GLN A 62 26.57 3.73 4.27
C GLN A 62 26.17 5.07 4.88
N ALA A 63 26.02 6.11 4.05
CA ALA A 63 25.57 7.43 4.46
C ALA A 63 24.19 7.37 5.15
N VAL A 64 23.22 6.65 4.58
CA VAL A 64 21.86 6.53 5.13
C VAL A 64 21.83 5.65 6.39
N LYS A 65 22.63 4.58 6.44
CA LYS A 65 22.63 3.63 7.56
C LYS A 65 23.33 4.17 8.81
N HIS A 66 24.36 4.99 8.66
CA HIS A 66 25.28 5.32 9.76
C HIS A 66 25.38 6.81 10.11
N TYR A 67 24.85 7.71 9.28
CA TYR A 67 25.04 9.15 9.48
C TYR A 67 23.71 9.89 9.46
N ASP A 68 23.47 10.74 10.45
CA ASP A 68 22.21 11.44 10.57
C ASP A 68 22.12 12.60 9.56
N ASN A 69 20.89 12.92 9.15
CA ASN A 69 20.56 14.09 8.31
C ASN A 69 21.12 14.08 6.88
N ASN A 70 21.60 12.95 6.37
CA ASN A 70 22.06 12.85 4.98
C ASN A 70 20.94 12.59 3.96
N SER A 71 19.74 12.19 4.41
CA SER A 71 18.58 11.91 3.53
C SER A 71 18.34 13.06 2.55
N SER A 72 18.34 14.31 3.02
CA SER A 72 18.00 15.45 2.16
C SER A 72 18.99 15.65 1.00
N LEU A 73 20.30 15.48 1.23
CA LEU A 73 21.31 15.66 0.19
C LEU A 73 21.22 14.56 -0.86
N LEU A 74 21.02 13.33 -0.40
CA LEU A 74 20.87 12.18 -1.30
C LEU A 74 19.60 12.30 -2.12
N THR A 75 18.48 12.69 -1.51
CA THR A 75 17.23 12.95 -2.21
C THR A 75 17.39 14.03 -3.28
N THR A 76 18.17 15.10 -3.03
CA THR A 76 18.50 16.10 -4.06
C THR A 76 19.23 15.49 -5.25
N VAL A 77 20.26 14.68 -5.01
CA VAL A 77 21.00 13.98 -6.08
C VAL A 77 20.06 13.07 -6.89
N LEU A 78 19.26 12.24 -6.20
CA LEU A 78 18.35 11.29 -6.84
C LEU A 78 17.24 11.99 -7.62
N ASN A 79 16.69 13.10 -7.10
CA ASN A 79 15.70 13.92 -7.81
C ASN A 79 16.28 14.49 -9.11
N SER A 80 17.50 15.04 -9.09
CA SER A 80 18.14 15.54 -10.30
C SER A 80 18.43 14.43 -11.30
N LEU A 81 18.95 13.28 -10.86
CA LEU A 81 19.15 12.12 -11.74
C LEU A 81 17.85 11.67 -12.41
N SER A 82 16.75 11.66 -11.66
CA SER A 82 15.43 11.29 -12.21
C SER A 82 14.86 12.35 -13.15
N LEU A 83 14.99 13.64 -12.84
CA LEU A 83 14.37 14.72 -13.62
C LEU A 83 15.19 15.08 -14.87
N ASP A 84 16.50 15.20 -14.70
CA ASP A 84 17.39 15.70 -15.75
C ASP A 84 17.83 14.59 -16.71
N TYR A 85 17.94 13.34 -16.21
CA TYR A 85 18.48 12.20 -16.95
C TYR A 85 17.52 11.01 -17.10
N GLN A 86 16.32 11.08 -16.50
CA GLN A 86 15.34 9.98 -16.50
C GLN A 86 15.90 8.66 -15.91
N ASP A 87 16.91 8.76 -15.04
CA ASP A 87 17.56 7.61 -14.43
C ASP A 87 17.14 7.45 -12.95
N THR A 88 16.39 6.39 -12.68
CA THR A 88 15.97 5.98 -11.33
C THR A 88 16.68 4.71 -10.85
N SER A 89 17.67 4.21 -11.59
CA SER A 89 18.36 2.95 -11.28
C SER A 89 19.05 2.98 -9.91
N LEU A 90 19.80 4.05 -9.62
CA LEU A 90 20.46 4.25 -8.34
C LEU A 90 19.43 4.35 -7.21
N ALA A 91 18.36 5.12 -7.42
CA ALA A 91 17.25 5.25 -6.48
C ALA A 91 16.64 3.88 -6.11
N ILE A 92 16.34 3.06 -7.11
CA ILE A 92 15.81 1.70 -6.94
C ILE A 92 16.80 0.82 -6.17
N GLN A 93 18.09 0.86 -6.50
CA GLN A 93 19.12 0.07 -5.84
C GLN A 93 19.24 0.43 -4.36
N LEU A 94 19.27 1.72 -4.03
CA LEU A 94 19.33 2.19 -2.63
C LEU A 94 18.12 1.74 -1.83
N LEU A 95 16.90 1.87 -2.41
CA LEU A 95 15.69 1.44 -1.73
C LEU A 95 15.73 -0.06 -1.42
N LYS A 96 16.13 -0.90 -2.38
CA LYS A 96 16.24 -2.35 -2.19
C LYS A 96 17.18 -2.70 -1.05
N GLU A 97 18.37 -2.10 -1.04
CA GLU A 97 19.41 -2.36 -0.04
C GLU A 97 19.02 -1.87 1.36
N ILE A 98 18.25 -0.77 1.45
CA ILE A 98 17.69 -0.30 2.71
C ILE A 98 16.59 -1.24 3.19
N CYS A 99 15.69 -1.67 2.31
CA CYS A 99 14.61 -2.60 2.68
C CYS A 99 15.14 -3.98 3.12
N GLN A 100 16.26 -4.43 2.56
CA GLN A 100 16.94 -5.68 2.93
C GLN A 100 17.79 -5.57 4.20
N THR A 101 17.86 -4.39 4.82
CA THR A 101 18.58 -4.24 6.08
C THR A 101 17.87 -5.04 7.18
N ASN A 102 18.59 -5.96 7.84
CA ASN A 102 18.01 -6.78 8.91
C ASN A 102 17.69 -5.94 10.15
N PHE A 103 16.50 -5.36 10.20
CA PHE A 103 15.99 -4.62 11.35
C PHE A 103 15.68 -5.51 12.57
N VAL A 104 15.79 -6.83 12.44
CA VAL A 104 15.49 -7.84 13.48
C VAL A 104 16.72 -8.16 14.34
N ASP A 105 17.92 -8.19 13.76
CA ASP A 105 19.14 -8.67 14.45
C ASP A 105 20.19 -7.57 14.70
N THR A 106 20.08 -6.42 14.04
CA THR A 106 20.95 -5.28 14.33
C THR A 106 20.28 -4.38 15.34
N GLN A 107 20.99 -4.04 16.42
CA GLN A 107 20.64 -2.86 17.21
C GLN A 107 20.87 -1.63 16.32
N VAL A 108 19.94 -1.39 15.40
CA VAL A 108 19.89 -0.16 14.63
C VAL A 108 19.54 0.93 15.62
N ASP A 109 20.49 1.83 15.83
CA ASP A 109 20.26 2.99 16.67
C ASP A 109 19.03 3.75 16.19
N ASN A 110 18.23 4.26 17.12
CA ASN A 110 16.99 4.96 16.79
C ASN A 110 17.20 6.16 15.84
N ALA A 111 18.40 6.75 15.84
CA ALA A 111 18.78 7.82 14.93
C ALA A 111 18.89 7.32 13.47
N SER A 112 19.66 6.26 13.25
CA SER A 112 19.75 5.55 11.96
C SER A 112 18.38 5.09 11.45
N ALA A 113 17.53 4.54 12.34
CA ALA A 113 16.17 4.13 11.97
C ALA A 113 15.31 5.31 11.48
N LYS A 114 15.43 6.49 12.10
CA LYS A 114 14.75 7.72 11.64
C LYS A 114 15.30 8.23 10.31
N THR A 115 16.61 8.17 10.11
CA THR A 115 17.25 8.58 8.86
C THR A 115 16.79 7.67 7.71
N MET A 116 16.80 6.35 7.91
CA MET A 116 16.25 5.38 6.95
C MET A 116 14.75 5.57 6.70
N ALA A 117 13.95 5.79 7.75
CA ALA A 117 12.53 6.08 7.63
C ALA A 117 12.28 7.32 6.77
N THR A 118 13.04 8.39 6.99
CA THR A 118 12.95 9.63 6.22
C THR A 118 13.31 9.39 4.75
N PHE A 119 14.38 8.62 4.51
CA PHE A 119 14.79 8.25 3.16
C PHE A 119 13.71 7.47 2.42
N ILE A 120 13.08 6.46 3.03
CA ILE A 120 11.99 5.69 2.43
C ILE A 120 10.81 6.60 2.02
N ILE A 121 10.46 7.58 2.88
CA ILE A 121 9.41 8.56 2.58
C ILE A 121 9.82 9.46 1.40
N ASP A 122 11.07 9.91 1.37
CA ASP A 122 11.59 10.73 0.30
C ASP A 122 11.62 9.98 -1.05
N MET A 123 11.96 8.69 -1.05
CA MET A 123 11.88 7.82 -2.23
C MET A 123 10.45 7.71 -2.75
N ALA A 124 9.47 7.63 -1.85
CA ALA A 124 8.06 7.59 -2.20
C ALA A 124 7.52 8.92 -2.75
N ARG A 125 8.19 10.04 -2.43
CA ARG A 125 7.90 11.37 -3.00
C ARG A 125 8.58 11.57 -4.35
N LEU A 126 9.79 11.04 -4.52
CA LEU A 126 10.54 11.04 -5.77
C LEU A 126 9.72 10.36 -6.87
N ASP A 127 9.38 9.09 -6.68
CA ASP A 127 8.58 8.33 -7.63
C ASP A 127 7.78 7.21 -6.94
N PRO A 128 6.44 7.35 -6.83
CA PRO A 128 5.57 6.31 -6.29
C PRO A 128 5.60 4.98 -7.08
N HIS A 129 6.00 4.98 -8.35
CA HIS A 129 6.10 3.74 -9.15
C HIS A 129 7.22 2.83 -8.64
N ILE A 130 8.30 3.39 -8.11
CA ILE A 130 9.37 2.63 -7.45
C ILE A 130 8.79 1.85 -6.27
N ILE A 131 7.99 2.51 -5.43
CA ILE A 131 7.34 1.89 -4.27
C ILE A 131 6.35 0.81 -4.70
N GLN A 132 5.54 1.09 -5.73
CA GLN A 132 4.57 0.12 -6.27
C GLN A 132 5.27 -1.15 -6.78
N THR A 133 6.39 -1.01 -7.49
CA THR A 133 7.16 -2.12 -8.06
C THR A 133 7.83 -2.96 -6.96
N HIS A 134 8.25 -2.32 -5.87
CA HIS A 134 8.91 -2.97 -4.73
C HIS A 134 7.97 -3.22 -3.54
N PHE A 135 6.67 -3.33 -3.79
CA PHE A 135 5.63 -3.46 -2.77
C PHE A 135 5.95 -4.51 -1.69
N HIS A 136 6.35 -5.72 -2.09
CA HIS A 136 6.62 -6.81 -1.14
C HIS A 136 7.73 -6.45 -0.14
N GLN A 137 8.79 -5.79 -0.60
CA GLN A 137 9.90 -5.37 0.27
C GLN A 137 9.45 -4.31 1.26
N ILE A 138 8.55 -3.40 0.85
CA ILE A 138 7.99 -2.36 1.71
C ILE A 138 6.96 -2.94 2.69
N ASP A 139 6.17 -3.93 2.27
CA ASP A 139 5.22 -4.64 3.15
C ASP A 139 5.94 -5.39 4.28
N ASP A 140 7.10 -5.98 3.99
CA ASP A 140 7.91 -6.64 5.02
C ASP A 140 8.40 -5.67 6.11
N LEU A 141 8.61 -4.39 5.78
CA LEU A 141 8.97 -3.36 6.76
C LEU A 141 7.87 -3.09 7.79
N LEU A 142 6.62 -3.42 7.49
CA LEU A 142 5.50 -3.30 8.43
C LEU A 142 5.58 -4.33 9.57
N LYS A 143 6.38 -5.39 9.40
CA LYS A 143 6.55 -6.45 10.39
C LYS A 143 7.71 -6.17 11.36
N VAL A 144 8.45 -5.09 11.14
CA VAL A 144 9.63 -4.69 11.92
C VAL A 144 9.22 -4.06 13.26
N GLU A 145 10.02 -4.29 14.32
CA GLU A 145 9.75 -3.76 15.67
C GLU A 145 9.84 -2.23 15.76
N ASN A 146 10.74 -1.61 14.99
CA ASN A 146 10.94 -0.16 15.02
C ASN A 146 9.75 0.58 14.38
N HIS A 147 9.05 1.35 15.20
CA HIS A 147 7.86 2.10 14.78
C HIS A 147 8.13 3.19 13.73
N HIS A 148 9.33 3.76 13.65
CA HIS A 148 9.68 4.75 12.62
C HIS A 148 9.69 4.12 11.23
N ILE A 149 10.19 2.88 11.12
CA ILE A 149 10.23 2.12 9.87
C ILE A 149 8.81 1.74 9.43
N ARG A 150 7.98 1.24 10.35
CA ARG A 150 6.57 0.95 10.05
C ARG A 150 5.81 2.20 9.57
N VAL A 151 6.02 3.34 10.23
CA VAL A 151 5.43 4.63 9.82
C VAL A 151 5.88 5.03 8.41
N ALA A 152 7.17 4.90 8.09
CA ALA A 152 7.70 5.21 6.76
C ALA A 152 7.12 4.30 5.68
N ALA A 153 7.03 2.99 5.94
CA ALA A 153 6.42 2.03 5.03
C ALA A 153 4.94 2.38 4.76
N LEU A 154 4.16 2.68 5.81
CA LEU A 154 2.77 3.10 5.65
C LEU A 154 2.63 4.39 4.84
N THR A 155 3.52 5.37 5.07
CA THR A 155 3.55 6.62 4.30
C THR A 155 3.85 6.35 2.83
N ALA A 156 4.86 5.53 2.55
CA ALA A 156 5.27 5.18 1.20
C ALA A 156 4.15 4.44 0.46
N LEU A 157 3.51 3.45 1.09
CA LEU A 157 2.37 2.76 0.51
C LEU A 157 1.17 3.70 0.29
N CYS A 158 0.94 4.66 1.19
CA CYS A 158 -0.11 5.65 1.02
C CYS A 158 0.15 6.58 -0.18
N SER A 159 1.41 6.91 -0.48
CA SER A 159 1.72 7.75 -1.66
C SER A 159 1.33 7.06 -2.97
N VAL A 160 1.45 5.72 -3.05
CA VAL A 160 0.97 4.93 -4.19
C VAL A 160 -0.54 5.09 -4.38
N ILE A 161 -1.31 5.09 -3.28
CA ILE A 161 -2.76 5.32 -3.34
C ILE A 161 -3.05 6.72 -3.86
N GLU A 162 -2.44 7.74 -3.24
CA GLU A 162 -2.68 9.16 -3.53
C GLU A 162 -2.33 9.54 -4.98
N LYS A 163 -1.21 9.01 -5.49
CA LYS A 163 -0.63 9.42 -6.77
C LYS A 163 -1.00 8.52 -7.93
N LEU A 164 -1.12 7.20 -7.71
CA LEU A 164 -1.28 6.23 -8.80
C LEU A 164 -2.66 5.56 -8.82
N LEU A 165 -3.25 5.30 -7.66
CA LEU A 165 -4.45 4.45 -7.54
C LEU A 165 -5.72 5.21 -7.14
N SER A 166 -5.79 6.47 -7.55
CA SER A 166 -6.86 7.40 -7.20
C SER A 166 -7.88 7.63 -8.33
N SER A 167 -7.63 7.10 -9.53
CA SER A 167 -8.53 7.26 -10.69
C SER A 167 -9.79 6.39 -10.55
N ASN A 168 -10.86 6.76 -11.25
CA ASN A 168 -12.03 5.90 -11.46
C ASN A 168 -11.76 4.84 -12.55
N ASP A 169 -10.86 5.16 -13.48
CA ASP A 169 -10.51 4.34 -14.65
C ASP A 169 -9.33 3.40 -14.37
N LEU A 170 -9.31 2.79 -13.17
CA LEU A 170 -8.32 1.79 -12.82
C LEU A 170 -8.69 0.43 -13.42
N ASP A 171 -7.69 -0.31 -13.91
CA ASP A 171 -7.86 -1.71 -14.27
C ASP A 171 -8.12 -2.59 -13.04
N ASP A 172 -8.54 -3.84 -13.25
CA ASP A 172 -8.88 -4.74 -12.14
C ASP A 172 -7.67 -5.09 -11.24
N GLY A 173 -6.45 -5.11 -11.78
CA GLY A 173 -5.23 -5.30 -11.01
C GLY A 173 -4.94 -4.11 -10.11
N GLN A 174 -5.01 -2.89 -10.66
CA GLN A 174 -4.85 -1.64 -9.94
C GLN A 174 -5.92 -1.47 -8.84
N ARG A 175 -7.18 -1.85 -9.10
CA ARG A 175 -8.25 -1.85 -8.10
C ARG A 175 -7.95 -2.81 -6.94
N LYS A 176 -7.50 -4.02 -7.24
CA LYS A 176 -7.10 -5.02 -6.22
C LYS A 176 -5.91 -4.52 -5.40
N MET A 177 -4.91 -3.92 -6.05
CA MET A 177 -3.75 -3.31 -5.37
C MET A 177 -4.21 -2.21 -4.42
N ARG A 178 -5.05 -1.27 -4.90
CA ARG A 178 -5.62 -0.20 -4.08
C ARG A 178 -6.34 -0.74 -2.86
N ASP A 179 -7.20 -1.74 -3.04
CA ASP A 179 -7.96 -2.33 -1.94
C ASP A 179 -7.05 -3.03 -0.93
N THR A 180 -5.96 -3.65 -1.39
CA THR A 180 -4.93 -4.25 -0.54
C THR A 180 -4.21 -3.19 0.29
N LEU A 181 -3.76 -2.10 -0.33
CA LEU A 181 -3.08 -1.00 0.38
C LEU A 181 -4.01 -0.33 1.40
N LEU A 182 -5.28 -0.10 1.03
CA LEU A 182 -6.28 0.42 1.96
C LEU A 182 -6.53 -0.55 3.12
N GLN A 183 -6.57 -1.87 2.87
CA GLN A 183 -6.69 -2.87 3.93
C GLN A 183 -5.49 -2.84 4.88
N ILE A 184 -4.27 -2.74 4.35
CA ILE A 184 -3.05 -2.60 5.15
C ILE A 184 -3.14 -1.38 6.06
N LEU A 185 -3.53 -0.22 5.52
CA LEU A 185 -3.68 1.01 6.29
C LEU A 185 -4.76 0.88 7.38
N ARG A 186 -5.86 0.17 7.11
CA ARG A 186 -6.89 -0.13 8.13
C ARG A 186 -6.35 -0.99 9.27
N ASN A 187 -5.63 -2.07 8.94
CA ASN A 187 -5.13 -3.00 9.95
C ASN A 187 -4.18 -2.29 10.94
N HIS A 188 -3.37 -1.35 10.45
CA HIS A 188 -2.41 -0.62 11.28
C HIS A 188 -3.02 0.50 12.14
N VAL A 189 -4.32 0.80 12.00
CA VAL A 189 -5.05 1.62 12.99
C VAL A 189 -5.07 0.94 14.38
N HIS A 190 -4.86 -0.38 14.43
CA HIS A 190 -4.76 -1.18 15.66
C HIS A 190 -3.32 -1.64 15.97
N ASP A 191 -2.29 -0.99 15.41
CA ASP A 191 -0.88 -1.29 15.71
C ASP A 191 -0.58 -1.20 17.23
N VAL A 192 0.35 -2.02 17.72
CA VAL A 192 0.75 -2.05 19.13
C VAL A 192 1.26 -0.68 19.61
N THR A 193 1.93 0.07 18.74
CA THR A 193 2.53 1.37 19.07
C THR A 193 1.56 2.52 18.79
N ALA A 194 1.33 3.37 19.79
CA ALA A 194 0.46 4.54 19.66
C ALA A 194 0.87 5.50 18.52
N PHE A 195 2.17 5.68 18.28
CA PHE A 195 2.68 6.52 17.20
C PHE A 195 2.26 6.02 15.80
N VAL A 196 2.27 4.72 15.56
CA VAL A 196 1.84 4.14 14.27
C VAL A 196 0.34 4.34 14.09
N ARG A 197 -0.46 4.01 15.11
CA ARG A 197 -1.93 4.20 15.06
C ARG A 197 -2.31 5.64 14.81
N GLN A 198 -1.66 6.57 15.52
CA GLN A 198 -1.83 8.01 15.33
C GLN A 198 -1.54 8.40 13.88
N HIS A 199 -0.41 7.93 13.34
CA HIS A 199 -0.01 8.24 11.98
C HIS A 199 -0.95 7.65 10.92
N CYS A 200 -1.44 6.42 11.11
CA CYS A 200 -2.46 5.84 10.23
C CYS A 200 -3.72 6.70 10.14
N LEU A 201 -4.19 7.28 11.26
CA LEU A 201 -5.34 8.19 11.27
C LEU A 201 -5.05 9.48 10.49
N GLN A 202 -3.81 9.99 10.56
CA GLN A 202 -3.37 11.16 9.77
C GLN A 202 -3.36 10.85 8.27
N LEU A 203 -2.88 9.67 7.88
CA LEU A 203 -2.90 9.22 6.48
C LEU A 203 -4.34 9.05 5.97
N TRP A 204 -5.23 8.43 6.76
CA TRP A 204 -6.66 8.37 6.43
C TRP A 204 -7.27 9.76 6.27
N THR A 205 -6.93 10.69 7.18
CA THR A 205 -7.41 12.07 7.10
C THR A 205 -6.97 12.73 5.80
N SER A 206 -5.69 12.58 5.42
CA SER A 206 -5.14 13.07 4.14
C SER A 206 -5.91 12.50 2.94
N LEU A 207 -6.11 11.18 2.90
CA LEU A 207 -6.84 10.52 1.81
C LEU A 207 -8.29 11.00 1.68
N ILE A 208 -8.97 11.23 2.81
CA ILE A 208 -10.35 11.74 2.85
C ILE A 208 -10.42 13.18 2.37
N GLN A 209 -9.51 14.05 2.83
CA GLN A 209 -9.43 15.45 2.40
C GLN A 209 -9.18 15.57 0.89
N GLN A 210 -8.35 14.68 0.35
CA GLN A 210 -8.03 14.64 -1.07
C GLN A 210 -9.06 13.87 -1.91
N GLN A 211 -10.15 13.36 -1.31
CA GLN A 211 -11.19 12.57 -1.96
C GLN A 211 -10.67 11.32 -2.70
N LYS A 212 -9.66 10.66 -2.11
CA LYS A 212 -8.99 9.47 -2.71
C LYS A 212 -9.52 8.13 -2.19
N VAL A 213 -10.45 8.15 -1.24
CA VAL A 213 -11.04 6.95 -0.65
C VAL A 213 -12.27 6.53 -1.47
N PRO A 214 -12.36 5.28 -1.95
CA PRO A 214 -13.58 4.80 -2.61
C PRO A 214 -14.78 4.87 -1.66
N VAL A 215 -15.94 5.30 -2.17
CA VAL A 215 -17.18 5.49 -1.38
C VAL A 215 -17.55 4.25 -0.54
N ARG A 216 -17.37 3.04 -1.09
CA ARG A 216 -17.62 1.78 -0.36
C ARG A 216 -16.78 1.58 0.91
N GLN A 217 -15.64 2.26 1.02
CA GLN A 217 -14.75 2.17 2.18
C GLN A 217 -15.09 3.20 3.27
N TYR A 218 -15.85 4.27 2.94
CA TYR A 218 -16.10 5.38 3.86
C TYR A 218 -16.74 4.92 5.17
N LEU A 219 -17.79 4.10 5.12
CA LEU A 219 -18.43 3.63 6.35
C LEU A 219 -17.44 2.87 7.25
N ARG A 220 -16.61 2.01 6.65
CA ARG A 220 -15.62 1.22 7.39
C ARG A 220 -14.53 2.09 8.02
N VAL A 221 -14.09 3.14 7.32
CA VAL A 221 -13.10 4.10 7.86
C VAL A 221 -13.72 4.95 8.96
N PHE A 222 -15.00 5.29 8.84
CA PHE A 222 -15.73 6.04 9.87
C PHE A 222 -15.85 5.24 11.18
N GLU A 223 -16.21 3.96 11.09
CA GLU A 223 -16.23 3.04 12.22
C GLU A 223 -14.86 2.95 12.92
N LEU A 224 -13.77 2.90 12.15
CA LEU A 224 -12.40 2.92 12.69
C LEU A 224 -12.11 4.20 13.46
N GLY A 225 -12.49 5.36 12.90
CA GLY A 225 -12.36 6.65 13.57
C GLY A 225 -13.13 6.69 14.90
N LEU A 226 -14.37 6.21 14.92
CA LEU A 226 -15.20 6.14 16.13
C LEU A 226 -14.60 5.20 17.19
N ASP A 227 -14.12 4.03 16.78
CA ASP A 227 -13.46 3.07 17.67
C ASP A 227 -12.22 3.70 18.35
N ARG A 228 -11.42 4.45 17.59
CA ARG A 228 -10.22 5.14 18.10
C ARG A 228 -10.50 6.38 18.95
N LEU A 229 -11.75 6.84 19.07
CA LEU A 229 -12.11 7.90 20.05
C LEU A 229 -11.90 7.44 21.50
N ARG A 230 -11.87 6.13 21.75
CA ARG A 230 -11.65 5.53 23.08
C ARG A 230 -10.23 4.98 23.25
N ASP A 231 -9.30 5.39 22.39
CA ASP A 231 -7.91 4.95 22.48
C ASP A 231 -7.28 5.33 23.82
N SER A 232 -6.31 4.55 24.31
CA SER A 232 -5.57 4.87 25.54
C SER A 232 -4.72 6.14 25.38
N ALA A 233 -4.11 6.33 24.20
CA ALA A 233 -3.25 7.46 23.91
C ALA A 233 -4.07 8.71 23.53
N CYS A 234 -3.82 9.84 24.20
CA CYS A 234 -4.53 11.09 23.93
C CYS A 234 -4.28 11.64 22.51
N THR A 235 -3.08 11.43 21.96
CA THR A 235 -2.73 11.86 20.60
C THR A 235 -3.52 11.08 19.54
N VAL A 236 -3.72 9.78 19.74
CA VAL A 236 -4.56 8.95 18.87
C VAL A 236 -6.01 9.41 18.94
N ARG A 237 -6.55 9.68 20.14
CA ARG A 237 -7.91 10.22 20.29
C ARG A 237 -8.08 11.56 19.57
N LYS A 238 -7.09 12.46 19.65
CA LYS A 238 -7.09 13.74 18.94
C LYS A 238 -7.19 13.54 17.43
N ASP A 239 -6.33 12.70 16.86
CA ASP A 239 -6.33 12.46 15.41
C ASP A 239 -7.56 11.66 14.95
N ALA A 240 -8.16 10.84 15.83
CA ALA A 240 -9.45 10.18 15.58
C ALA A 240 -10.60 11.19 15.46
N VAL A 241 -10.66 12.18 16.35
CA VAL A 241 -11.62 13.29 16.24
C VAL A 241 -11.43 14.05 14.92
N THR A 242 -10.18 14.34 14.56
CA THR A 242 -9.84 15.01 13.30
C THR A 242 -10.30 14.19 12.09
N LEU A 243 -10.06 12.88 12.07
CA LEU A 243 -10.53 12.00 11.00
C LEU A 243 -12.06 12.05 10.89
N VAL A 244 -12.78 11.82 11.99
CA VAL A 244 -14.26 11.83 12.01
C VAL A 244 -14.81 13.16 11.52
N MET A 245 -14.23 14.28 11.96
CA MET A 245 -14.59 15.62 11.50
C MET A 245 -14.42 15.76 9.98
N HIS A 246 -13.27 15.36 9.43
CA HIS A 246 -13.03 15.44 7.98
C HIS A 246 -13.92 14.51 7.18
N MET A 247 -14.30 13.35 7.71
CA MET A 247 -15.24 12.44 7.04
C MET A 247 -16.66 13.00 6.98
N VAL A 248 -17.10 13.73 8.02
CA VAL A 248 -18.39 14.43 8.00
C VAL A 248 -18.36 15.59 6.99
N LEU A 249 -17.29 16.39 6.99
CA LEU A 249 -17.14 17.54 6.08
C LEU A 249 -16.97 17.12 4.62
N ASN A 250 -16.33 15.99 4.36
CA ASN A 250 -16.06 15.45 3.01
C ASN A 250 -16.91 14.20 2.76
N ASN A 251 -18.13 14.16 3.30
CA ASN A 251 -19.01 13.02 3.14
C ASN A 251 -19.47 12.92 1.67
N PRO A 252 -19.16 11.82 0.96
CA PRO A 252 -19.49 11.67 -0.46
C PRO A 252 -21.00 11.59 -0.73
N TYR A 253 -21.79 11.31 0.31
CA TYR A 253 -23.24 11.32 0.21
C TYR A 253 -23.84 12.71 0.42
N PHE A 254 -23.07 13.69 0.90
CA PHE A 254 -23.55 15.04 1.14
C PHE A 254 -23.64 15.82 -0.18
N VAL A 255 -24.85 16.03 -0.69
CA VAL A 255 -25.11 16.88 -1.85
C VAL A 255 -25.51 18.28 -1.35
N VAL A 256 -24.74 19.29 -1.75
CA VAL A 256 -24.83 20.68 -1.26
C VAL A 256 -26.22 21.32 -1.47
N ASP A 257 -27.00 20.83 -2.44
CA ASP A 257 -28.35 21.35 -2.77
C ASP A 257 -29.52 20.43 -2.33
N SER A 258 -29.24 19.32 -1.66
CA SER A 258 -30.31 18.42 -1.21
C SER A 258 -30.87 18.86 0.14
N THR A 259 -32.01 19.54 0.08
CA THR A 259 -32.91 19.64 1.24
C THR A 259 -33.18 18.23 1.77
N ARG A 260 -33.36 18.06 3.09
CA ARG A 260 -33.76 16.79 3.73
C ARG A 260 -34.83 16.00 2.93
N ALA A 261 -35.77 16.71 2.31
CA ALA A 261 -36.80 16.16 1.45
C ALA A 261 -36.29 15.40 0.20
N GLN A 262 -35.17 15.82 -0.40
CA GLN A 262 -34.57 15.14 -1.55
C GLN A 262 -33.83 13.86 -1.13
N PHE A 263 -33.18 13.86 0.03
CA PHE A 263 -32.63 12.63 0.62
C PHE A 263 -33.73 11.62 0.96
N GLU A 264 -34.79 12.07 1.62
CA GLU A 264 -35.95 11.22 1.95
C GLU A 264 -36.60 10.66 0.67
N LYS A 265 -36.69 11.46 -0.39
CA LYS A 265 -37.18 11.01 -1.69
C LYS A 265 -36.23 9.98 -2.33
N GLY A 266 -34.93 10.25 -2.39
CA GLY A 266 -33.94 9.32 -2.93
C GLY A 266 -33.85 8.01 -2.15
N GLN A 267 -34.02 8.06 -0.83
CA GLN A 267 -34.10 6.88 0.02
C GLN A 267 -35.34 6.05 -0.30
N ASN A 268 -36.52 6.67 -0.40
CA ASN A 268 -37.76 5.99 -0.76
C ASN A 268 -37.69 5.38 -2.17
N ASP A 269 -37.09 6.10 -3.13
CA ASP A 269 -36.89 5.62 -4.51
C ASP A 269 -35.91 4.43 -4.57
N ALA A 270 -34.88 4.42 -3.73
CA ALA A 270 -33.94 3.30 -3.63
C ALA A 270 -34.56 2.08 -2.92
N GLU A 271 -35.36 2.30 -1.86
CA GLU A 271 -36.07 1.25 -1.14
C GLU A 271 -37.14 0.59 -2.02
N THR A 272 -37.90 1.37 -2.79
CA THR A 272 -38.87 0.84 -3.77
C THR A 272 -38.18 0.01 -4.85
N LYS A 273 -37.08 0.49 -5.45
CA LYS A 273 -36.28 -0.30 -6.40
C LYS A 273 -35.72 -1.58 -5.78
N LEU A 274 -35.31 -1.55 -4.52
CA LEU A 274 -34.84 -2.75 -3.81
C LEU A 274 -35.97 -3.77 -3.64
N VAL A 275 -37.18 -3.33 -3.33
CA VAL A 275 -38.36 -4.20 -3.25
C VAL A 275 -38.71 -4.77 -4.63
N GLU A 276 -38.69 -3.95 -5.68
CA GLU A 276 -38.93 -4.40 -7.06
C GLU A 276 -37.91 -5.45 -7.50
N LEU A 277 -36.62 -5.19 -7.30
CA LEU A 277 -35.54 -6.15 -7.62
C LEU A 277 -35.65 -7.45 -6.81
N ARG A 278 -36.06 -7.37 -5.53
CA ARG A 278 -36.31 -8.56 -4.71
C ARG A 278 -37.48 -9.38 -5.26
N GLN A 279 -38.58 -8.73 -5.64
CA GLN A 279 -39.73 -9.40 -6.25
C GLN A 279 -39.37 -10.00 -7.62
N GLU A 280 -38.53 -9.33 -8.41
CA GLU A 280 -38.06 -9.83 -9.69
C GLU A 280 -37.15 -11.06 -9.52
N LEU A 281 -36.25 -11.03 -8.54
CA LEU A 281 -35.45 -12.20 -8.15
C LEU A 281 -36.31 -13.37 -7.65
N GLU A 282 -37.39 -13.11 -6.90
CA GLU A 282 -38.34 -14.14 -6.48
C GLU A 282 -39.09 -14.76 -7.65
N LYS A 283 -39.54 -13.95 -8.63
CA LYS A 283 -40.18 -14.43 -9.85
C LYS A 283 -39.21 -15.27 -10.69
N LEU A 284 -37.97 -14.81 -10.88
CA LEU A 284 -36.92 -15.58 -11.57
C LEU A 284 -36.62 -16.91 -10.87
N ASN A 285 -36.61 -16.93 -9.54
CA ASN A 285 -36.40 -18.14 -8.76
C ASN A 285 -37.58 -19.11 -8.81
N LYS A 286 -38.83 -18.62 -8.92
CA LYS A 286 -40.00 -19.48 -9.15
C LYS A 286 -39.98 -20.07 -10.56
N ASN A 287 -39.70 -19.26 -11.58
CA ASN A 287 -39.60 -19.73 -12.97
C ASN A 287 -38.51 -20.80 -13.12
N LYS A 288 -37.32 -20.60 -12.52
CA LYS A 288 -36.26 -21.63 -12.49
C LYS A 288 -36.66 -22.93 -11.79
N LYS A 289 -37.55 -22.88 -10.80
CA LYS A 289 -38.09 -24.08 -10.13
C LYS A 289 -39.17 -24.77 -10.95
N GLU A 290 -39.93 -24.02 -11.73
CA GLU A 290 -40.94 -24.54 -12.65
C GLU A 290 -40.30 -25.15 -13.90
N ASP A 291 -39.25 -24.53 -14.46
CA ASP A 291 -38.46 -25.05 -15.57
C ASP A 291 -37.77 -26.37 -15.18
N LYS A 292 -37.17 -26.45 -13.98
CA LYS A 292 -36.61 -27.71 -13.45
C LYS A 292 -37.67 -28.80 -13.25
N LYS A 293 -38.88 -28.45 -12.81
CA LYS A 293 -40.00 -29.41 -12.68
C LYS A 293 -40.55 -29.84 -14.03
N MET A 294 -40.45 -29.03 -15.08
CA MET A 294 -40.80 -29.43 -16.44
C MET A 294 -39.72 -30.30 -17.09
N GLU A 295 -38.45 -30.06 -16.80
CA GLU A 295 -37.34 -30.94 -17.23
C GLU A 295 -37.40 -32.31 -16.54
N GLU A 296 -37.68 -32.37 -15.23
CA GLU A 296 -37.89 -33.64 -14.49
C GLU A 296 -39.13 -34.42 -14.98
N LYS A 297 -40.17 -33.73 -15.45
CA LYS A 297 -41.35 -34.37 -16.06
C LYS A 297 -41.12 -34.84 -17.49
N LYS A 298 -40.19 -34.23 -18.24
CA LYS A 298 -39.76 -34.71 -19.56
C LYS A 298 -38.81 -35.90 -19.46
N SER A 299 -38.01 -35.99 -18.41
CA SER A 299 -37.17 -37.17 -18.16
C SER A 299 -37.96 -38.38 -17.62
N GLN A 300 -39.19 -38.19 -17.12
CA GLN A 300 -40.07 -39.29 -16.68
C GLN A 300 -41.03 -39.79 -17.77
N SER A 301 -41.09 -39.15 -18.96
CA SER A 301 -41.96 -39.61 -20.06
C SER A 301 -41.26 -40.48 -21.10
N ASP A 302 -39.95 -40.73 -20.97
CA ASP A 302 -39.17 -41.55 -21.89
C ASP A 302 -38.82 -42.96 -21.33
N ASP A 303 -39.29 -43.30 -20.11
CA ASP A 303 -39.06 -44.61 -19.45
C ASP A 303 -40.36 -45.42 -19.22
N GLU A 304 -41.22 -45.54 -20.24
CA GLU A 304 -42.26 -46.59 -20.28
C GLU A 304 -42.15 -47.42 -21.57
N ASP A 305 -41.06 -48.21 -21.70
CA ASP A 305 -41.13 -49.53 -22.35
C ASP A 305 -40.04 -50.46 -21.81
N SER A 306 -40.39 -51.22 -20.77
CA SER A 306 -40.19 -52.68 -20.74
C SER A 306 -40.56 -53.20 -19.35
N GLY A 307 -41.51 -54.13 -19.33
CA GLY A 307 -42.06 -54.72 -18.12
C GLY A 307 -41.06 -55.55 -17.33
N ALA A 308 -41.31 -55.65 -16.03
CA ALA A 308 -40.79 -56.71 -15.19
C ALA A 308 -41.95 -57.31 -14.39
N GLU A 309 -42.28 -58.56 -14.72
CA GLU A 309 -43.04 -59.45 -13.85
C GLU A 309 -42.12 -60.07 -12.78
N ASP A 310 -42.72 -60.17 -11.60
CA ASP A 310 -42.54 -61.17 -10.53
C ASP A 310 -41.30 -61.10 -9.60
N LYS A 311 -41.61 -60.71 -8.34
CA LYS A 311 -41.51 -61.46 -7.06
C LYS A 311 -40.22 -62.27 -6.80
N THR A 312 -39.66 -62.39 -5.60
CA THR A 312 -39.96 -62.07 -4.19
C THR A 312 -38.78 -62.65 -3.37
N VAL A 313 -38.72 -62.36 -2.05
CA VAL A 313 -38.08 -63.18 -0.98
C VAL A 313 -36.54 -63.01 -0.88
N ASP A 314 -35.85 -62.80 0.25
CA ASP A 314 -36.11 -62.63 1.68
C ASP A 314 -34.78 -62.16 2.35
N GLU A 315 -34.87 -61.72 3.62
CA GLU A 315 -33.94 -61.95 4.76
C GLU A 315 -32.43 -61.67 4.57
N ASP A 316 -31.62 -61.22 5.52
CA ASP A 316 -31.71 -60.76 6.90
C ASP A 316 -30.31 -60.19 7.21
N ASP A 317 -30.24 -59.39 8.27
CA ASP A 317 -29.12 -59.34 9.23
C ASP A 317 -27.78 -58.63 8.96
N GLU A 318 -27.34 -58.03 10.09
CA GLU A 318 -25.98 -57.71 10.55
C GLU A 318 -25.32 -56.35 10.19
N MET A 319 -25.60 -55.40 11.08
CA MET A 319 -24.65 -54.62 11.91
C MET A 319 -23.13 -54.79 11.66
N ASN A 320 -22.42 -53.69 11.35
CA ASN A 320 -21.31 -53.10 12.15
C ASN A 320 -20.66 -51.92 11.38
N VAL A 321 -20.69 -50.69 11.92
CA VAL A 321 -19.68 -50.03 12.80
C VAL A 321 -18.53 -49.36 12.05
N ASP A 322 -18.50 -48.03 12.22
CA ASP A 322 -17.39 -47.06 12.27
C ASP A 322 -16.33 -47.03 11.16
N ASN A 323 -16.17 -45.87 10.51
CA ASN A 323 -15.33 -44.77 11.01
C ASN A 323 -14.83 -43.85 9.87
N ASN A 324 -14.53 -42.61 10.26
CA ASN A 324 -13.60 -41.64 9.69
C ASN A 324 -14.06 -40.62 8.62
N GLN A 325 -14.08 -39.38 9.13
CA GLN A 325 -13.35 -38.18 8.66
C GLN A 325 -13.73 -37.58 7.31
N VAL A 326 -14.01 -36.26 7.32
CA VAL A 326 -13.21 -35.19 6.68
C VAL A 326 -14.02 -33.87 6.64
N ASN A 327 -13.43 -32.80 7.20
CA ASN A 327 -13.56 -31.34 6.92
C ASN A 327 -14.97 -30.70 6.87
N ILE A 328 -15.20 -29.51 7.46
CA ILE A 328 -14.50 -28.22 7.29
C ILE A 328 -14.53 -27.42 8.60
#